data_AF-A0A1I2Q3E3-F1
#
_entry.id   AF-A0A1I2Q3E3-F1
#
_cell.length_a   1.000
_cell.length_b   1.000
_cell.length_c   1.000
_cell.angle_alpha   90.00
_cell.angle_beta   90.00
_cell.angle_gamma   90.00
#
_symmetry.space_group_name_H-M   'P 1'
#
loop_
_entity.id
_entity.type
_entity.pdbx_description
1 polymer ?
#
loop_
_entity_poly.entity_id
_entity_poly.type
_entity_poly.pdbx_seq_one_letter_code
_entity_poly.pdbx_strand_id
1 'polypeptide(L)'
;MQLDKLRLDLRPRSNAQGLDLGFALLHAGGADVWRAWLALWLPLSALAVLISWYNPDLALGWLLPWWLRPLLERAPLYVLARQVFGEQAGWRDALRAWPRELGGGWFRMLTWWRPFMAGRGLHQPVWVLERARGKTATARRATIARNGTGGAALLFGSTCATFEAVLMFGMLALAGLFMPGESPNPFALLGLTDQGALQAALGTAAWCLACAIIGPVYTACTFTLYLNRRATLEAWDIEIVLRQVRAPARPAAARQVAAVLMAAPLLAMALLGMPPPVQAAPQAAGAKPVVTDCEPPKGLKQEDSGRGPDQSPQQAALRRQLEQVFAHEDLRGYRCGEVWELRTPLDQEKDKEKPKSAPLIPRWMAAILAGLFKVALIGGAIVLVAWLLWRYAAPLRLNFAPTPAPRLATEVGGLDIREESLPADVAGAVRALWQQGQQRAALALLYRATLSRLVSRQSLTLHHGATEGECLAQARSAHAAGALDGDGLALADQATTLWLNAAYGARWPAAETVAALCTRWQAHFDREAA
;
A
#
# COMPACT_ATOMS: atom_id res chain seq x y z
N MET A 1 -29.51 -4.08 -3.72
CA MET A 1 -28.55 -5.09 -3.24
C MET A 1 -29.36 -6.23 -2.65
N GLN A 2 -29.15 -7.47 -3.09
CA GLN A 2 -29.82 -8.65 -2.53
C GLN A 2 -28.97 -9.16 -1.37
N LEU A 3 -29.40 -8.95 -0.12
CA LEU A 3 -28.64 -9.33 1.08
C LEU A 3 -28.46 -10.84 1.21
N ASP A 4 -29.38 -11.63 0.64
CA ASP A 4 -29.37 -13.10 0.68
C ASP A 4 -28.19 -13.72 -0.10
N LYS A 5 -27.48 -12.95 -0.93
CA LYS A 5 -26.33 -13.41 -1.73
C LYS A 5 -24.98 -12.90 -1.19
N LEU A 6 -24.98 -12.27 -0.04
CA LEU A 6 -23.77 -11.73 0.55
C LEU A 6 -22.82 -12.88 0.94
N ARG A 7 -21.60 -12.88 0.38
CA ARG A 7 -20.58 -13.92 0.66
C ARG A 7 -19.71 -13.60 1.88
N LEU A 8 -19.92 -12.44 2.50
CA LEU A 8 -19.17 -12.00 3.67
C LEU A 8 -20.03 -12.17 4.92
N ASP A 9 -19.48 -12.83 5.93
CA ASP A 9 -20.08 -12.85 7.26
C ASP A 9 -19.94 -11.45 7.90
N LEU A 10 -21.07 -10.77 8.07
CA LEU A 10 -21.14 -9.43 8.65
C LEU A 10 -21.31 -9.54 10.15
N ARG A 11 -20.20 -9.71 10.87
CA ARG A 11 -20.13 -9.46 12.32
C ARG A 11 -19.72 -8.01 12.59
N PRO A 12 -20.13 -7.41 13.72
CA PRO A 12 -19.61 -6.12 14.17
C PRO A 12 -18.08 -6.17 14.31
N ARG A 13 -17.36 -5.47 13.43
CA ARG A 13 -15.88 -5.44 13.41
C ARG A 13 -15.36 -4.07 13.88
N SER A 14 -14.18 -4.08 14.50
CA SER A 14 -13.44 -2.82 14.71
C SER A 14 -13.03 -2.20 13.37
N ASN A 15 -12.74 -0.89 13.34
CA ASN A 15 -12.32 -0.22 12.10
C ASN A 15 -11.05 -0.88 11.49
N ALA A 16 -10.12 -1.33 12.33
CA ALA A 16 -8.91 -2.04 11.89
C ALA A 16 -9.23 -3.40 11.25
N GLN A 17 -10.08 -4.21 11.89
CA GLN A 17 -10.54 -5.49 11.33
C GLN A 17 -11.33 -5.29 10.02
N GLY A 18 -12.05 -4.17 9.90
CA GLY A 18 -12.74 -3.79 8.66
C GLY A 18 -11.78 -3.47 7.51
N LEU A 19 -10.63 -2.84 7.80
CA LEU A 19 -9.58 -2.61 6.80
C LEU A 19 -8.89 -3.92 6.39
N ASP A 20 -8.60 -4.80 7.35
CA ASP A 20 -7.98 -6.11 7.12
C ASP A 20 -8.84 -7.01 6.21
N LEU A 21 -10.17 -6.97 6.39
CA LEU A 21 -11.13 -7.64 5.50
C LEU A 21 -10.96 -7.23 4.03
N GLY A 22 -10.46 -6.02 3.75
CA GLY A 22 -10.17 -5.56 2.40
C GLY A 22 -9.06 -6.35 1.71
N PHE A 23 -8.03 -6.74 2.45
CA PHE A 23 -6.96 -7.61 1.93
C PHE A 23 -7.49 -9.00 1.62
N ALA A 24 -8.29 -9.57 2.53
CA ALA A 24 -8.93 -10.87 2.31
C ALA A 24 -9.85 -10.85 1.07
N LEU A 25 -10.60 -9.76 0.87
CA LEU A 25 -11.44 -9.57 -0.32
C LEU A 25 -10.62 -9.51 -1.61
N LEU A 26 -9.48 -8.82 -1.59
CA LEU A 26 -8.54 -8.80 -2.72
C LEU A 26 -7.89 -10.17 -2.96
N HIS A 27 -7.64 -10.98 -1.93
CA HIS A 27 -7.10 -12.33 -2.15
C HIS A 27 -8.14 -13.26 -2.79
N ALA A 28 -9.42 -13.12 -2.44
CA ALA A 28 -10.48 -13.98 -2.96
C ALA A 28 -10.84 -13.71 -4.44
N GLY A 29 -10.68 -12.48 -4.93
CA GLY A 29 -11.14 -12.07 -6.27
C GLY A 29 -10.29 -10.99 -6.93
N GLY A 30 -9.06 -10.77 -6.48
CA GLY A 30 -8.26 -9.59 -6.82
C GLY A 30 -7.83 -9.50 -8.28
N ALA A 31 -7.68 -10.62 -8.99
CA ALA A 31 -7.18 -10.59 -10.37
C ALA A 31 -8.00 -9.65 -11.27
N ASP A 32 -9.33 -9.68 -11.18
CA ASP A 32 -10.20 -8.80 -11.97
C ASP A 32 -10.20 -7.35 -11.46
N VAL A 33 -10.02 -7.15 -10.16
CA VAL A 33 -9.88 -5.82 -9.54
C VAL A 33 -8.60 -5.14 -10.05
N TRP A 34 -7.49 -5.86 -10.03
CA TRP A 34 -6.19 -5.42 -10.55
C TRP A 34 -6.24 -5.17 -12.05
N ARG A 35 -6.84 -6.07 -12.84
CA ARG A 35 -6.98 -5.87 -14.29
C ARG A 35 -7.84 -4.64 -14.61
N ALA A 36 -8.95 -4.43 -13.90
CA ALA A 36 -9.81 -3.26 -14.11
C ALA A 36 -9.08 -1.95 -13.79
N TRP A 37 -8.29 -1.95 -12.70
CA TRP A 37 -7.46 -0.82 -12.30
C TRP A 37 -6.35 -0.56 -13.33
N LEU A 38 -5.53 -1.57 -13.64
CA LEU A 38 -4.38 -1.45 -14.54
C LEU A 38 -4.81 -1.08 -15.96
N ALA A 39 -5.94 -1.59 -16.46
CA ALA A 39 -6.43 -1.25 -17.78
C ALA A 39 -6.73 0.25 -17.96
N LEU A 40 -7.11 0.95 -16.88
CA LEU A 40 -7.30 2.41 -16.91
C LEU A 40 -6.05 3.19 -16.46
N TRP A 41 -5.28 2.63 -15.52
CA TRP A 41 -4.10 3.29 -14.94
C TRP A 41 -2.89 3.27 -15.88
N LEU A 42 -2.62 2.15 -16.56
CA LEU A 42 -1.49 2.02 -17.49
C LEU A 42 -1.51 3.04 -18.63
N PRO A 43 -2.59 3.23 -19.40
CA PRO A 43 -2.58 4.23 -20.48
C PRO A 43 -2.38 5.65 -19.94
N LEU A 44 -2.92 5.95 -18.76
CA LEU A 44 -2.72 7.23 -18.09
C LEU A 44 -1.26 7.42 -17.65
N SER A 45 -0.65 6.37 -17.09
CA SER A 45 0.75 6.40 -16.67
C SER A 45 1.71 6.54 -17.85
N ALA A 46 1.44 5.86 -18.97
CA ALA A 46 2.23 5.99 -20.18
C ALA A 46 2.16 7.41 -20.75
N LEU A 47 0.96 8.01 -20.78
CA LEU A 47 0.79 9.41 -21.18
C LEU A 47 1.56 10.37 -20.25
N ALA A 48 1.52 10.13 -18.95
CA ALA A 48 2.21 10.96 -17.97
C ALA A 48 3.73 10.87 -18.09
N VAL A 49 4.28 9.67 -18.25
CA VAL A 49 5.72 9.46 -18.50
C VAL A 49 6.13 10.13 -19.81
N LEU A 50 5.31 10.02 -20.86
CA LEU A 50 5.55 10.68 -22.14
C LEU A 50 5.55 12.22 -22.00
N ILE A 51 4.62 12.78 -21.24
CA ILE A 51 4.58 14.23 -20.95
C ILE A 51 5.83 14.67 -20.19
N SER A 52 6.24 13.92 -19.15
CA SER A 52 7.45 14.20 -18.39
C SER A 52 8.72 14.08 -19.23
N TRP A 53 8.73 13.17 -20.21
CA TRP A 53 9.85 13.03 -21.16
C TRP A 53 9.97 14.23 -22.10
N TYR A 54 8.86 14.68 -22.69
CA TYR A 54 8.89 15.81 -23.64
C TYR A 54 9.03 17.18 -22.95
N ASN A 55 8.52 17.32 -21.73
CA ASN A 55 8.53 18.58 -20.99
C ASN A 55 8.91 18.31 -19.52
N PRO A 56 10.22 18.14 -19.21
CA PRO A 56 10.67 17.83 -17.84
C PRO A 56 10.30 18.92 -16.84
N ASP A 57 10.30 20.19 -17.26
CA ASP A 57 9.93 21.33 -16.40
C ASP A 57 8.43 21.40 -16.11
N LEU A 58 7.61 20.70 -16.89
CA LEU A 58 6.17 20.75 -16.78
C LEU A 58 5.70 19.71 -15.75
N ALA A 59 5.33 20.19 -14.56
CA ALA A 59 4.74 19.38 -13.49
C ALA A 59 3.43 18.64 -13.89
N LEU A 60 2.92 18.85 -15.12
CA LEU A 60 1.73 18.20 -15.65
C LEU A 60 1.85 16.66 -15.67
N GLY A 61 3.05 16.11 -15.89
CA GLY A 61 3.29 14.66 -15.85
C GLY A 61 2.94 14.04 -14.51
N TRP A 62 3.17 14.74 -13.40
CA TRP A 62 2.77 14.29 -12.06
C TRP A 62 1.33 14.68 -11.72
N LEU A 63 0.94 15.90 -12.09
CA LEU A 63 -0.37 16.44 -11.77
C LEU A 63 -1.50 15.67 -12.45
N LEU A 64 -1.32 15.20 -13.69
CA LEU A 64 -2.38 14.56 -14.47
C LEU A 64 -2.81 13.19 -13.91
N PRO A 65 -1.90 12.21 -13.65
CA PRO A 65 -2.25 10.97 -12.98
C PRO A 65 -2.78 11.22 -11.58
N TRP A 66 -2.16 12.16 -10.85
CA TRP A 66 -2.66 12.57 -9.54
C TRP A 66 -4.14 12.96 -9.70
N TRP A 67 -4.45 13.87 -10.62
CA TRP A 67 -5.79 14.45 -10.84
C TRP A 67 -6.86 13.43 -11.16
N LEU A 68 -6.57 12.53 -12.09
CA LEU A 68 -7.55 11.56 -12.58
C LEU A 68 -7.67 10.30 -11.70
N ARG A 69 -6.70 10.04 -10.82
CA ARG A 69 -6.67 8.87 -9.93
C ARG A 69 -8.00 8.53 -9.25
N PRO A 70 -8.72 9.48 -8.61
CA PRO A 70 -9.96 9.15 -7.90
C PRO A 70 -11.10 8.68 -8.82
N LEU A 71 -11.05 9.01 -10.10
CA LEU A 71 -12.05 8.54 -11.07
C LEU A 71 -11.78 7.08 -11.46
N LEU A 72 -10.51 6.72 -11.59
CA LEU A 72 -10.07 5.39 -12.01
C LEU A 72 -10.39 4.36 -10.93
N GLU A 73 -10.32 4.76 -9.65
CA GLU A 73 -10.66 3.94 -8.49
C GLU A 73 -12.14 3.50 -8.44
N ARG A 74 -13.01 4.10 -9.27
CA ARG A 74 -14.41 3.64 -9.41
C ARG A 74 -14.50 2.28 -10.10
N ALA A 75 -13.56 1.96 -10.98
CA ALA A 75 -13.54 0.68 -11.69
C ALA A 75 -13.26 -0.52 -10.76
N PRO A 76 -12.20 -0.54 -9.92
CA PRO A 76 -12.00 -1.62 -8.95
C PRO A 76 -13.15 -1.68 -7.93
N LEU A 77 -13.69 -0.53 -7.49
CA LEU A 77 -14.85 -0.48 -6.60
C LEU A 77 -16.07 -1.19 -7.18
N TYR A 78 -16.34 -1.03 -8.49
CA TYR A 78 -17.45 -1.69 -9.17
C TYR A 78 -17.31 -3.22 -9.18
N VAL A 79 -16.10 -3.73 -9.41
CA VAL A 79 -15.80 -5.17 -9.34
C VAL A 79 -16.01 -5.69 -7.92
N LEU A 80 -15.37 -5.04 -6.93
CA LEU A 80 -15.44 -5.42 -5.52
C LEU A 80 -16.90 -5.43 -5.02
N ALA A 81 -17.67 -4.42 -5.35
CA ALA A 81 -19.06 -4.31 -4.93
C ALA A 81 -19.91 -5.51 -5.38
N ARG A 82 -19.63 -6.07 -6.57
CA ARG A 82 -20.36 -7.22 -7.10
C ARG A 82 -19.85 -8.56 -6.62
N GLN A 83 -18.53 -8.69 -6.47
CA GLN A 83 -17.91 -9.88 -5.90
C GLN A 83 -18.44 -10.16 -4.48
N VAL A 84 -18.66 -9.12 -3.67
CA VAL A 84 -19.24 -9.24 -2.33
C VAL A 84 -20.66 -9.85 -2.32
N PHE A 85 -21.47 -9.61 -3.35
CA PHE A 85 -22.80 -10.21 -3.52
C PHE A 85 -22.78 -11.49 -4.39
N GLY A 86 -21.60 -12.06 -4.64
CA GLY A 86 -21.46 -13.29 -5.41
C GLY A 86 -21.78 -13.16 -6.90
N GLU A 87 -21.87 -11.94 -7.43
CA GLU A 87 -22.00 -11.69 -8.87
C GLU A 87 -20.62 -11.75 -9.53
N GLN A 88 -20.49 -12.53 -10.61
CA GLN A 88 -19.25 -12.57 -11.41
C GLN A 88 -19.18 -11.31 -12.27
N ALA A 89 -18.41 -10.31 -11.82
CA ALA A 89 -18.14 -9.10 -12.58
C ALA A 89 -16.70 -9.13 -13.11
N GLY A 90 -16.54 -9.26 -14.42
CA GLY A 90 -15.23 -9.22 -15.04
C GLY A 90 -14.68 -7.79 -15.13
N TRP A 91 -13.36 -7.67 -15.31
CA TRP A 91 -12.72 -6.36 -15.51
C TRP A 91 -13.27 -5.60 -16.73
N ARG A 92 -13.65 -6.31 -17.80
CA ARG A 92 -14.25 -5.71 -19.02
C ARG A 92 -15.59 -5.04 -18.72
N ASP A 93 -16.39 -5.62 -17.84
CA ASP A 93 -17.67 -5.05 -17.45
C ASP A 93 -17.50 -3.81 -16.59
N ALA A 94 -16.42 -3.75 -15.79
CA ALA A 94 -16.03 -2.57 -15.04
C ALA A 94 -15.62 -1.43 -15.98
N LEU A 95 -14.84 -1.71 -17.03
CA LEU A 95 -14.46 -0.71 -18.03
C LEU A 95 -15.67 -0.16 -18.80
N ARG A 96 -16.60 -1.04 -19.20
CA ARG A 96 -17.82 -0.62 -19.91
C ARG A 96 -18.76 0.22 -19.03
N ALA A 97 -18.81 -0.08 -17.73
CA ALA A 97 -19.65 0.67 -16.80
C ALA A 97 -18.99 1.94 -16.27
N TRP A 98 -17.66 2.02 -16.29
CA TRP A 98 -16.89 3.12 -15.73
C TRP A 98 -17.39 4.52 -16.17
N PRO A 99 -17.66 4.81 -17.46
CA PRO A 99 -18.16 6.12 -17.88
C PRO A 99 -19.50 6.50 -17.25
N ARG A 100 -20.39 5.51 -17.02
CA ARG A 100 -21.70 5.71 -16.39
C ARG A 100 -21.56 5.95 -14.89
N GLU A 101 -20.59 5.28 -14.26
CA GLU A 101 -20.26 5.42 -12.85
C GLU A 101 -19.51 6.73 -12.53
N LEU A 102 -19.09 7.51 -13.53
CA LEU A 102 -18.54 8.86 -13.33
C LEU A 102 -19.59 9.87 -12.84
N GLY A 103 -20.88 9.52 -12.84
CA GLY A 103 -21.94 10.35 -12.27
C GLY A 103 -21.73 10.70 -10.78
N GLY A 104 -22.53 11.64 -10.26
CA GLY A 104 -22.58 11.89 -8.81
C GLY A 104 -21.54 12.88 -8.27
N GLY A 105 -21.22 13.94 -9.00
CA GLY A 105 -20.38 15.05 -8.50
C GLY A 105 -18.87 14.86 -8.69
N TRP A 106 -18.47 14.10 -9.72
CA TRP A 106 -17.07 13.95 -10.13
C TRP A 106 -16.38 15.29 -10.35
N PHE A 107 -17.05 16.27 -10.96
CA PHE A 107 -16.50 17.61 -11.17
C PHE A 107 -16.12 18.29 -9.84
N ARG A 108 -17.01 18.23 -8.85
CA ARG A 108 -16.76 18.76 -7.50
C ARG A 108 -15.62 18.02 -6.80
N MET A 109 -15.54 16.70 -6.99
CA MET A 109 -14.48 15.85 -6.44
C MET A 109 -13.11 16.18 -7.03
N LEU A 110 -13.07 16.55 -8.32
CA LEU A 110 -11.83 16.89 -9.02
C LEU A 110 -11.35 18.31 -8.68
N THR A 111 -12.23 19.31 -8.67
CA THR A 111 -11.83 20.73 -8.59
C THR A 111 -11.40 21.16 -7.19
N TRP A 112 -12.36 21.38 -6.27
CA TRP A 112 -12.07 21.98 -4.97
C TRP A 112 -12.14 20.99 -3.80
N TRP A 113 -12.77 19.82 -3.94
CA TRP A 113 -12.85 18.84 -2.85
C TRP A 113 -11.60 17.98 -2.71
N ARG A 114 -10.73 17.98 -3.70
CA ARG A 114 -9.59 17.08 -3.76
C ARG A 114 -8.59 17.25 -2.61
N PRO A 115 -8.08 18.45 -2.29
CA PRO A 115 -7.15 18.62 -1.16
C PRO A 115 -7.82 18.45 0.20
N PHE A 116 -9.15 18.61 0.30
CA PHE A 116 -9.87 18.63 1.59
C PHE A 116 -10.60 17.32 1.92
N MET A 117 -10.81 16.41 0.95
CA MET A 117 -11.46 15.11 1.17
C MET A 117 -10.49 14.06 1.68
N ALA A 118 -10.16 14.26 2.93
CA ALA A 118 -9.61 13.33 3.86
C ALA A 118 -10.47 12.02 3.89
N GLY A 119 -9.91 10.86 3.48
CA GLY A 119 -10.64 9.58 3.49
C GLY A 119 -11.57 9.31 2.28
N ARG A 120 -11.30 9.90 1.11
CA ARG A 120 -12.14 9.82 -0.10
C ARG A 120 -12.65 8.42 -0.50
N GLY A 121 -11.85 7.37 -0.32
CA GLY A 121 -12.24 5.99 -0.64
C GLY A 121 -13.46 5.51 0.14
N LEU A 122 -13.62 5.96 1.40
CA LEU A 122 -14.79 5.63 2.25
C LEU A 122 -16.10 6.22 1.70
N HIS A 123 -16.01 7.37 1.02
CA HIS A 123 -17.19 8.13 0.59
C HIS A 123 -17.61 7.80 -0.84
N GLN A 124 -16.71 7.24 -1.65
CA GLN A 124 -16.97 6.88 -3.04
C GLN A 124 -18.16 5.93 -3.23
N PRO A 125 -18.35 4.90 -2.38
CA PRO A 125 -19.51 3.99 -2.49
C PRO A 125 -20.87 4.69 -2.30
N VAL A 126 -20.93 5.81 -1.58
CA VAL A 126 -22.19 6.57 -1.40
C VAL A 126 -22.70 7.12 -2.73
N TRP A 127 -21.81 7.47 -3.65
CA TRP A 127 -22.21 7.97 -4.98
C TRP A 127 -22.42 6.85 -5.99
N VAL A 128 -21.58 5.83 -5.96
CA VAL A 128 -21.60 4.71 -6.92
C VAL A 128 -22.72 3.73 -6.59
N LEU A 129 -22.78 3.28 -5.33
CA LEU A 129 -23.70 2.21 -4.89
C LEU A 129 -25.04 2.76 -4.40
N GLU A 130 -25.04 3.80 -3.57
CA GLU A 130 -26.29 4.37 -3.04
C GLU A 130 -26.93 5.39 -4.01
N ARG A 131 -26.18 5.85 -5.03
CA ARG A 131 -26.61 6.89 -5.99
C ARG A 131 -27.15 8.17 -5.33
N ALA A 132 -26.76 8.43 -4.08
CA ALA A 132 -27.22 9.58 -3.31
C ALA A 132 -26.66 10.90 -3.88
N ARG A 133 -27.45 11.97 -3.90
CA ARG A 133 -27.08 13.27 -4.48
C ARG A 133 -27.41 14.46 -3.56
N GLY A 134 -26.64 15.53 -3.67
CA GLY A 134 -26.93 16.79 -2.97
C GLY A 134 -26.88 16.68 -1.45
N LYS A 135 -27.92 17.17 -0.77
CA LYS A 135 -28.01 17.23 0.70
C LYS A 135 -28.03 15.84 1.34
N THR A 136 -28.69 14.86 0.71
CA THR A 136 -28.77 13.48 1.22
C THR A 136 -27.39 12.82 1.23
N ALA A 137 -26.60 12.99 0.17
CA ALA A 137 -25.23 12.50 0.11
C ALA A 137 -24.32 13.16 1.17
N THR A 138 -24.51 14.44 1.48
CA THR A 138 -23.73 15.11 2.53
C THR A 138 -24.08 14.60 3.91
N ALA A 139 -25.36 14.50 4.25
CA ALA A 139 -25.82 13.94 5.52
C ALA A 139 -25.31 12.50 5.69
N ARG A 140 -25.44 11.69 4.64
CA ARG A 140 -25.01 10.29 4.63
C ARG A 140 -23.51 10.12 4.87
N ARG A 141 -22.68 10.91 4.18
CA ARG A 141 -21.21 10.91 4.39
C ARG A 141 -20.84 11.31 5.82
N ALA A 142 -21.53 12.30 6.39
CA ALA A 142 -21.31 12.71 7.77
C ALA A 142 -21.66 11.58 8.75
N THR A 143 -22.74 10.84 8.53
CA THR A 143 -23.13 9.70 9.37
C THR A 143 -22.15 8.54 9.29
N ILE A 144 -21.66 8.22 8.08
CA ILE A 144 -20.67 7.15 7.86
C ILE A 144 -19.31 7.51 8.46
N ALA A 145 -18.90 8.79 8.42
CA ALA A 145 -17.62 9.23 8.97
C ALA A 145 -17.53 9.21 10.51
N ARG A 146 -18.67 9.11 11.23
CA ARG A 146 -18.72 9.09 12.70
C ARG A 146 -18.08 7.82 13.29
N ASN A 147 -17.93 7.79 14.62
CA ASN A 147 -17.33 6.67 15.38
C ASN A 147 -15.89 6.33 14.95
N GLY A 148 -15.11 7.34 14.58
CA GLY A 148 -13.71 7.18 14.20
C GLY A 148 -13.49 6.54 12.82
N THR A 149 -14.54 6.14 12.10
CA THR A 149 -14.42 5.52 10.75
C THR A 149 -13.82 6.49 9.73
N GLY A 150 -14.19 7.78 9.78
CA GLY A 150 -13.57 8.80 8.94
C GLY A 150 -12.08 8.98 9.23
N GLY A 151 -11.69 8.98 10.51
CA GLY A 151 -10.30 9.04 10.96
C GLY A 151 -9.49 7.80 10.55
N ALA A 152 -10.08 6.61 10.64
CA ALA A 152 -9.45 5.37 10.20
C ALA A 152 -9.20 5.35 8.68
N ALA A 153 -10.18 5.79 7.87
CA ALA A 153 -10.01 5.91 6.42
C ALA A 153 -8.92 6.92 6.03
N LEU A 154 -8.81 7.98 6.82
CA LEU A 154 -7.79 9.01 6.70
C LEU A 154 -6.39 8.47 6.97
N LEU A 155 -6.19 7.90 8.15
CA LEU A 155 -4.92 7.34 8.59
C LEU A 155 -4.47 6.25 7.61
N PHE A 156 -5.38 5.36 7.22
CA PHE A 156 -5.07 4.33 6.23
C PHE A 156 -4.68 4.91 4.86
N GLY A 157 -5.36 5.98 4.41
CA GLY A 157 -4.99 6.70 3.19
C GLY A 157 -3.61 7.34 3.28
N SER A 158 -3.27 7.94 4.43
CA SER A 158 -1.92 8.47 4.69
C SER A 158 -0.88 7.36 4.71
N THR A 159 -1.17 6.23 5.34
CA THR A 159 -0.28 5.04 5.34
C THR A 159 -0.04 4.53 3.92
N CYS A 160 -1.09 4.43 3.09
CA CYS A 160 -0.95 4.08 1.68
C CYS A 160 -0.05 5.07 0.93
N ALA A 161 -0.20 6.38 1.16
CA ALA A 161 0.65 7.39 0.55
C ALA A 161 2.12 7.27 0.98
N THR A 162 2.38 6.95 2.26
CA THR A 162 3.74 6.68 2.74
C THR A 162 4.34 5.43 2.08
N PHE A 163 3.57 4.35 1.94
CA PHE A 163 4.01 3.16 1.21
C PHE A 163 4.31 3.46 -0.26
N GLU A 164 3.49 4.28 -0.92
CA GLU A 164 3.77 4.74 -2.28
C GLU A 164 5.06 5.53 -2.37
N ALA A 165 5.33 6.42 -1.42
CA ALA A 165 6.57 7.18 -1.36
C ALA A 165 7.78 6.26 -1.12
N VAL A 166 7.68 5.30 -0.20
CA VAL A 166 8.75 4.31 0.06
C VAL A 166 9.03 3.48 -1.19
N LEU A 167 8.00 2.99 -1.88
CA LEU A 167 8.16 2.25 -3.13
C LEU A 167 8.81 3.12 -4.21
N MET A 168 8.33 4.36 -4.38
CA MET A 168 8.87 5.32 -5.35
C MET A 168 10.36 5.59 -5.07
N PHE A 169 10.71 5.96 -3.84
CA PHE A 169 12.10 6.23 -3.47
C PHE A 169 12.98 4.99 -3.57
N GLY A 170 12.47 3.80 -3.21
CA GLY A 170 13.17 2.54 -3.36
C GLY A 170 13.47 2.19 -4.82
N MET A 171 12.51 2.41 -5.73
CA MET A 171 12.71 2.21 -7.17
C MET A 171 13.69 3.22 -7.77
N LEU A 172 13.63 4.49 -7.34
CA LEU A 172 14.58 5.52 -7.78
C LEU A 172 15.99 5.25 -7.24
N ALA A 173 16.11 4.78 -5.99
CA ALA A 173 17.39 4.40 -5.42
C ALA A 173 18.01 3.20 -6.15
N LEU A 174 17.18 2.21 -6.50
CA LEU A 174 17.60 1.08 -7.32
C LEU A 174 18.05 1.53 -8.71
N ALA A 175 17.30 2.39 -9.39
CA ALA A 175 17.68 2.93 -10.69
C ALA A 175 18.96 3.77 -10.63
N GLY A 176 19.16 4.52 -9.54
CA GLY A 176 20.35 5.34 -9.31
C GLY A 176 21.63 4.52 -9.20
N LEU A 177 21.56 3.29 -8.66
CA LEU A 177 22.70 2.39 -8.57
C LEU A 177 23.27 1.99 -9.95
N PHE A 178 22.42 1.95 -10.97
CA PHE A 178 22.82 1.62 -12.35
C PHE A 178 23.18 2.85 -13.18
N MET A 179 23.04 4.06 -12.63
CA MET A 179 23.37 5.29 -13.34
C MET A 179 24.88 5.53 -13.30
N PRO A 180 25.57 5.62 -14.45
CA PRO A 180 27.00 5.92 -14.48
C PRO A 180 27.21 7.37 -14.03
N GLY A 181 27.87 7.55 -12.88
CA GLY A 181 28.22 8.86 -12.34
C GLY A 181 29.43 8.78 -11.42
N GLU A 182 30.15 9.88 -11.28
CA GLU A 182 31.40 9.97 -10.48
C GLU A 182 31.19 9.71 -8.98
N SER A 183 29.94 9.71 -8.50
CA SER A 183 29.60 9.43 -7.10
C SER A 183 28.68 8.20 -6.97
N PRO A 184 28.99 7.24 -6.09
CA PRO A 184 28.14 6.09 -5.79
C PRO A 184 26.96 6.47 -4.89
N ASN A 185 26.26 7.56 -5.21
CA ASN A 185 25.10 8.01 -4.43
C ASN A 185 23.81 7.38 -4.99
N PRO A 186 23.17 6.43 -4.29
CA PRO A 186 21.92 5.83 -4.75
C PRO A 186 20.78 6.85 -4.84
N PHE A 187 20.87 7.98 -4.14
CA PHE A 187 19.86 9.04 -4.14
C PHE A 187 20.07 10.11 -5.21
N ALA A 188 21.00 9.92 -6.15
CA ALA A 188 21.26 10.89 -7.23
C ALA A 188 19.97 11.25 -8.01
N LEU A 189 19.10 10.27 -8.26
CA LEU A 189 17.83 10.48 -8.97
C LEU A 189 16.74 11.20 -8.13
N LEU A 190 16.93 11.40 -6.83
CA LEU A 190 15.99 12.14 -5.96
C LEU A 190 16.14 13.67 -6.06
N GLY A 191 17.18 14.17 -6.75
CA GLY A 191 17.43 15.60 -6.90
C GLY A 191 16.24 16.35 -7.53
N LEU A 192 15.85 17.48 -6.93
CA LEU A 192 14.78 18.36 -7.41
C LEU A 192 15.28 19.47 -8.35
N THR A 193 16.59 19.56 -8.57
CA THR A 193 17.25 20.63 -9.32
C THR A 193 17.87 20.06 -10.60
N ASP A 194 17.51 20.63 -11.75
CA ASP A 194 18.02 20.30 -13.10
C ASP A 194 17.72 18.87 -13.57
N GLN A 195 16.42 18.51 -13.59
CA GLN A 195 15.99 17.19 -14.02
C GLN A 195 16.06 17.07 -15.55
N GLY A 196 17.02 16.28 -16.05
CA GLY A 196 16.99 15.82 -17.44
C GLY A 196 15.70 15.05 -17.75
N ALA A 197 15.29 15.04 -19.02
CA ALA A 197 14.08 14.35 -19.50
C ALA A 197 13.96 12.89 -19.01
N LEU A 198 15.08 12.17 -18.98
CA LEU A 198 15.15 10.79 -18.50
C LEU A 198 14.87 10.71 -16.99
N GLN A 199 15.44 11.58 -16.17
CA GLN A 199 15.22 11.59 -14.73
C GLN A 199 13.76 11.93 -14.39
N ALA A 200 13.18 12.92 -15.08
CA ALA A 200 11.78 13.28 -14.91
C ALA A 200 10.84 12.12 -15.28
N ALA A 201 11.09 11.48 -16.42
CA ALA A 201 10.32 10.31 -16.88
C ALA A 201 10.45 9.11 -15.92
N LEU A 202 11.66 8.80 -15.44
CA LEU A 202 11.91 7.74 -14.44
C LEU A 202 11.21 8.04 -13.11
N GLY A 203 11.28 9.28 -12.63
CA GLY A 203 10.56 9.75 -11.44
C GLY A 203 9.05 9.53 -11.56
N THR A 204 8.46 9.98 -12.67
CA THR A 204 7.03 9.78 -12.94
C THR A 204 6.67 8.30 -13.10
N ALA A 205 7.51 7.50 -13.76
CA ALA A 205 7.28 6.08 -13.95
C ALA A 205 7.31 5.31 -12.61
N ALA A 206 8.31 5.59 -11.77
CA ALA A 206 8.44 5.00 -10.44
C ALA A 206 7.21 5.33 -9.57
N TRP A 207 6.80 6.60 -9.54
CA TRP A 207 5.62 6.99 -8.79
C TRP A 207 4.33 6.36 -9.34
N CYS A 208 4.18 6.28 -10.67
CA CYS A 208 3.04 5.63 -11.30
C CYS A 208 2.99 4.12 -10.98
N LEU A 209 4.13 3.44 -10.95
CA LEU A 209 4.21 2.02 -10.61
C LEU A 209 3.86 1.78 -9.13
N ALA A 210 4.32 2.64 -8.22
CA ALA A 210 3.93 2.59 -6.82
C ALA A 210 2.40 2.74 -6.65
N CYS A 211 1.80 3.71 -7.34
CA CYS A 211 0.34 3.90 -7.36
C CYS A 211 -0.40 2.72 -8.02
N ALA A 212 0.20 2.09 -9.03
CA ALA A 212 -0.36 0.91 -9.67
C ALA A 212 -0.54 -0.21 -8.65
N ILE A 213 0.42 -0.38 -7.74
CA ILE A 213 0.42 -1.40 -6.70
C ILE A 213 -0.56 -1.07 -5.56
N ILE A 214 -0.49 0.15 -5.03
CA ILE A 214 -1.24 0.52 -3.82
C ILE A 214 -2.70 0.89 -4.12
N GLY A 215 -3.01 1.32 -5.35
CA GLY A 215 -4.37 1.75 -5.76
C GLY A 215 -5.48 0.75 -5.42
N PRO A 216 -5.42 -0.51 -5.88
CA PRO A 216 -6.43 -1.52 -5.59
C PRO A 216 -6.57 -1.82 -4.09
N VAL A 217 -5.45 -1.89 -3.38
CA VAL A 217 -5.40 -2.09 -1.92
C VAL A 217 -6.15 -0.97 -1.21
N TYR A 218 -5.85 0.28 -1.56
CA TYR A 218 -6.54 1.45 -1.02
C TYR A 218 -8.06 1.37 -1.24
N THR A 219 -8.50 1.03 -2.46
CA THR A 219 -9.93 0.95 -2.79
C THR A 219 -10.64 -0.18 -2.06
N ALA A 220 -10.01 -1.35 -1.91
CA ALA A 220 -10.63 -2.49 -1.26
C ALA A 220 -10.82 -2.28 0.24
N CYS A 221 -9.77 -1.85 0.94
CA CYS A 221 -9.83 -1.62 2.39
C CYS A 221 -10.78 -0.47 2.75
N THR A 222 -10.80 0.61 1.97
CA THR A 222 -11.75 1.71 2.21
C THR A 222 -13.19 1.32 1.87
N PHE A 223 -13.39 0.42 0.90
CA PHE A 223 -14.71 -0.16 0.59
C PHE A 223 -15.22 -1.09 1.69
N THR A 224 -14.38 -1.99 2.22
CA THR A 224 -14.78 -2.86 3.33
C THR A 224 -15.03 -2.09 4.62
N LEU A 225 -14.30 -0.99 4.85
CA LEU A 225 -14.60 -0.06 5.93
C LEU A 225 -15.97 0.62 5.75
N TYR A 226 -16.34 1.00 4.53
CA TYR A 226 -17.69 1.48 4.21
C TYR A 226 -18.76 0.40 4.47
N LEU A 227 -18.53 -0.83 4.02
CA LEU A 227 -19.46 -1.95 4.22
C LEU A 227 -19.68 -2.25 5.71
N ASN A 228 -18.61 -2.30 6.50
CA ASN A 228 -18.69 -2.52 7.94
C ASN A 228 -19.56 -1.44 8.60
N ARG A 229 -19.30 -0.16 8.28
CA ARG A 229 -20.08 0.93 8.86
C ARG A 229 -21.55 0.90 8.43
N ARG A 230 -21.80 0.57 7.17
CA ARG A 230 -23.16 0.44 6.65
C ARG A 230 -23.91 -0.72 7.30
N ALA A 231 -23.26 -1.88 7.47
CA ALA A 231 -23.82 -3.03 8.15
C ALA A 231 -24.25 -2.69 9.58
N THR A 232 -23.42 -1.96 10.34
CA THR A 232 -23.77 -1.50 11.69
C THR A 232 -24.90 -0.46 11.71
N LEU A 233 -24.93 0.47 10.75
CA LEU A 233 -25.94 1.54 10.71
C LEU A 233 -27.31 1.04 10.24
N GLU A 234 -27.34 0.07 9.35
CA GLU A 234 -28.56 -0.51 8.79
C GLU A 234 -28.94 -1.84 9.46
N ALA A 235 -28.20 -2.28 10.48
CA ALA A 235 -28.40 -3.54 11.19
C ALA A 235 -28.50 -4.76 10.24
N TRP A 236 -27.66 -4.78 9.20
CA TRP A 236 -27.64 -5.88 8.21
C TRP A 236 -27.28 -7.21 8.85
N ASP A 237 -26.44 -7.19 9.89
CA ASP A 237 -26.11 -8.36 10.70
C ASP A 237 -27.36 -8.99 11.32
N ILE A 238 -28.19 -8.19 11.97
CA ILE A 238 -29.45 -8.63 12.58
C ILE A 238 -30.45 -9.07 11.50
N GLU A 239 -30.58 -8.30 10.41
CA GLU A 239 -31.51 -8.63 9.33
C GLU A 239 -31.20 -9.99 8.68
N ILE A 240 -29.92 -10.26 8.41
CA ILE A 240 -29.49 -11.53 7.81
C ILE A 240 -29.77 -12.69 8.77
N VAL A 241 -29.45 -12.56 10.06
CA VAL A 241 -29.74 -13.59 11.07
C VAL A 241 -31.25 -13.85 11.17
N LEU A 242 -32.09 -12.81 11.22
CA LEU A 242 -33.54 -12.96 11.24
C LEU A 242 -34.09 -13.64 9.97
N ARG A 243 -33.49 -13.36 8.81
CA ARG A 243 -33.85 -14.03 7.54
C ARG A 243 -33.44 -15.50 7.53
N GLN A 244 -32.31 -15.86 8.14
CA GLN A 244 -31.84 -17.25 8.25
C GLN A 244 -32.71 -18.11 9.18
N VAL A 245 -33.39 -17.50 10.16
CA VAL A 245 -34.39 -18.17 11.02
C VAL A 245 -35.66 -18.57 10.24
N ARG A 246 -35.86 -18.03 9.03
CA ARG A 246 -37.01 -18.36 8.18
C ARG A 246 -36.85 -19.78 7.60
N ALA A 247 -37.84 -20.64 7.84
CA ALA A 247 -37.86 -22.01 7.33
C ALA A 247 -37.60 -22.05 5.81
N PRO A 248 -36.74 -22.96 5.31
CA PRO A 248 -36.34 -22.96 3.91
C PRO A 248 -37.54 -23.25 3.00
N ALA A 249 -37.87 -22.31 2.13
CA ALA A 249 -38.72 -22.58 0.98
C ALA A 249 -37.93 -23.44 -0.03
N ARG A 250 -38.52 -24.58 -0.41
CA ARG A 250 -37.98 -25.55 -1.37
C ARG A 250 -37.45 -24.88 -2.64
N PRO A 251 -36.26 -25.23 -3.14
CA PRO A 251 -35.76 -24.70 -4.40
C PRO A 251 -36.54 -25.29 -5.59
N ALA A 252 -37.13 -24.42 -6.40
CA ALA A 252 -37.67 -24.78 -7.71
C ALA A 252 -36.50 -25.01 -8.68
N ALA A 253 -36.09 -26.27 -8.82
CA ALA A 253 -35.16 -26.72 -9.85
C ALA A 253 -35.86 -26.72 -11.22
N ALA A 254 -35.72 -25.64 -12.00
CA ALA A 254 -36.06 -25.63 -13.42
C ALA A 254 -35.52 -24.37 -14.14
N ARG A 255 -34.21 -24.27 -14.35
CA ARG A 255 -33.67 -23.31 -15.33
C ARG A 255 -32.25 -23.61 -15.84
N GLN A 256 -31.86 -24.89 -15.91
CA GLN A 256 -30.54 -25.30 -16.38
C GLN A 256 -30.50 -25.92 -17.79
N VAL A 257 -31.60 -25.93 -18.55
CA VAL A 257 -31.64 -26.59 -19.87
C VAL A 257 -31.54 -25.62 -21.05
N ALA A 258 -31.62 -24.30 -20.84
CA ALA A 258 -31.62 -23.33 -21.95
C ALA A 258 -30.24 -22.79 -22.38
N ALA A 259 -29.16 -23.09 -21.64
CA ALA A 259 -27.83 -22.53 -21.90
C ALA A 259 -26.92 -23.41 -22.78
N VAL A 260 -27.34 -24.65 -23.08
CA VAL A 260 -26.51 -25.63 -23.82
C VAL A 260 -26.77 -25.61 -25.34
N LEU A 261 -27.79 -24.89 -25.82
CA LEU A 261 -28.19 -24.88 -27.24
C LEU A 261 -27.74 -23.65 -28.06
N MET A 262 -26.93 -22.73 -27.49
CA MET A 262 -26.48 -21.51 -28.18
C MET A 262 -24.96 -21.40 -28.38
N ALA A 263 -24.19 -22.46 -28.05
CA ALA A 263 -22.72 -22.46 -28.15
C ALA A 263 -22.16 -23.16 -29.41
N ALA A 264 -23.01 -23.48 -30.40
CA ALA A 264 -22.63 -24.31 -31.55
C ALA A 264 -22.25 -23.59 -32.87
N PRO A 265 -22.51 -22.28 -33.14
CA PRO A 265 -22.10 -21.70 -34.43
C PRO A 265 -20.90 -20.73 -34.36
N LEU A 266 -20.35 -20.40 -33.18
CA LEU A 266 -19.25 -19.43 -33.06
C LEU A 266 -17.84 -20.03 -33.16
N LEU A 267 -17.71 -21.36 -33.25
CA LEU A 267 -16.43 -22.06 -33.46
C LEU A 267 -16.09 -22.26 -34.95
N ALA A 268 -17.02 -21.94 -35.87
CA ALA A 268 -16.83 -22.08 -37.32
C ALA A 268 -16.34 -20.79 -38.02
N MET A 269 -16.20 -19.68 -37.29
CA MET A 269 -15.79 -18.37 -37.84
C MET A 269 -14.49 -17.85 -37.19
N ALA A 270 -13.54 -18.74 -36.92
CA ALA A 270 -12.23 -18.41 -36.34
C ALA A 270 -11.04 -19.10 -37.04
N LEU A 271 -11.24 -19.62 -38.27
CA LEU A 271 -10.23 -20.41 -38.99
C LEU A 271 -9.83 -19.86 -40.37
N LEU A 272 -10.16 -18.61 -40.71
CA LEU A 272 -9.73 -17.98 -41.96
C LEU A 272 -9.20 -16.57 -41.69
N GLY A 273 -7.87 -16.46 -41.56
CA GLY A 273 -7.19 -15.17 -41.36
C GLY A 273 -5.71 -15.28 -41.04
N MET A 274 -4.94 -16.04 -41.84
CA MET A 274 -3.47 -15.97 -41.82
C MET A 274 -2.99 -15.00 -42.92
N PRO A 275 -2.20 -13.96 -42.60
CA PRO A 275 -1.48 -13.19 -43.61
C PRO A 275 -0.18 -13.91 -44.06
N PRO A 276 0.28 -13.69 -45.31
CA PRO A 276 1.44 -14.38 -45.88
C PRO A 276 2.79 -13.87 -45.33
N PRO A 277 3.86 -14.69 -45.39
CA PRO A 277 5.18 -14.37 -44.87
C PRO A 277 5.92 -13.40 -45.81
N VAL A 278 6.51 -12.36 -45.23
CA VAL A 278 7.43 -11.43 -45.92
C VAL A 278 8.85 -11.94 -45.80
N GLN A 279 9.52 -12.03 -46.94
CA GLN A 279 10.89 -12.49 -47.11
C GLN A 279 11.91 -11.51 -46.50
N ALA A 280 12.89 -12.10 -45.82
CA ALA A 280 14.12 -11.44 -45.40
C ALA A 280 15.12 -11.34 -46.58
N ALA A 281 15.82 -10.22 -46.64
CA ALA A 281 16.98 -9.96 -47.49
C ALA A 281 18.12 -9.41 -46.61
N PRO A 282 19.40 -9.53 -47.01
CA PRO A 282 20.47 -9.95 -46.12
C PRO A 282 21.24 -8.83 -45.41
N GLN A 283 22.06 -9.31 -44.47
CA GLN A 283 23.07 -8.62 -43.68
C GLN A 283 24.04 -7.79 -44.54
N ALA A 284 24.24 -6.52 -44.14
CA ALA A 284 25.39 -5.73 -44.53
C ALA A 284 26.42 -5.77 -43.39
N ALA A 285 27.48 -6.53 -43.62
CA ALA A 285 28.72 -6.45 -42.87
C ALA A 285 29.45 -5.15 -43.23
N GLY A 286 30.01 -4.47 -42.23
CA GLY A 286 30.80 -3.27 -42.46
C GLY A 286 31.16 -2.52 -41.18
N ALA A 287 31.67 -3.22 -40.15
CA ALA A 287 32.35 -2.56 -39.05
C ALA A 287 33.70 -2.03 -39.57
N LYS A 288 33.76 -0.74 -39.87
CA LYS A 288 35.03 -0.02 -40.03
C LYS A 288 35.58 0.25 -38.63
N PRO A 289 36.87 0.00 -38.34
CA PRO A 289 37.50 0.58 -37.18
C PRO A 289 37.65 2.07 -37.47
N VAL A 290 36.81 2.89 -36.85
CA VAL A 290 37.00 4.34 -36.85
C VAL A 290 37.82 4.65 -35.60
N VAL A 291 39.11 4.82 -35.81
CA VAL A 291 39.96 5.58 -34.90
C VAL A 291 39.56 7.03 -35.10
N THR A 292 38.83 7.62 -34.15
CA THR A 292 38.65 9.06 -34.07
C THR A 292 39.71 9.62 -33.14
N ASP A 293 40.71 10.28 -33.71
CA ASP A 293 41.45 11.30 -32.95
C ASP A 293 40.43 12.39 -32.54
N CYS A 294 40.18 12.51 -31.24
CA CYS A 294 39.36 13.59 -30.70
C CYS A 294 40.22 14.83 -30.43
N GLU A 295 39.65 16.02 -30.61
CA GLU A 295 40.34 17.29 -30.33
C GLU A 295 40.49 17.47 -28.82
N PRO A 296 41.66 17.94 -28.32
CA PRO A 296 41.87 18.11 -26.88
C PRO A 296 40.86 19.10 -26.27
N PRO A 297 40.37 18.85 -25.04
CA PRO A 297 39.37 19.71 -24.41
C PRO A 297 39.88 21.14 -24.22
N LYS A 298 39.03 22.14 -24.53
CA LYS A 298 39.32 23.56 -24.32
C LYS A 298 39.56 23.84 -22.83
N GLY A 299 40.82 23.89 -22.42
CA GLY A 299 41.23 24.07 -21.02
C GLY A 299 42.45 23.25 -20.61
N LEU A 300 42.82 22.22 -21.39
CA LEU A 300 44.06 21.49 -21.19
C LEU A 300 45.24 22.40 -21.58
N LYS A 301 45.90 22.99 -20.59
CA LYS A 301 47.17 23.69 -20.82
C LYS A 301 48.22 22.63 -21.09
N GLN A 302 48.73 22.57 -22.32
CA GLN A 302 49.98 21.86 -22.58
C GLN A 302 51.04 22.49 -21.66
N GLU A 303 51.54 21.72 -20.70
CA GLU A 303 52.64 22.18 -19.88
C GLU A 303 53.84 22.38 -20.80
N ASP A 304 54.26 23.63 -20.99
CA ASP A 304 55.53 23.92 -21.62
C ASP A 304 56.59 23.19 -20.82
N SER A 305 57.24 22.20 -21.44
CA SER A 305 58.15 21.28 -20.76
C SER A 305 59.38 21.95 -20.13
N GLY A 306 59.50 23.29 -20.22
CA GLY A 306 60.61 24.09 -19.71
C GLY A 306 61.95 23.75 -20.37
N ARG A 307 61.94 23.02 -21.49
CA ARG A 307 63.14 22.45 -22.11
C ARG A 307 63.85 23.49 -22.98
N GLY A 308 65.15 23.63 -22.77
CA GLY A 308 66.03 24.43 -23.63
C GLY A 308 66.27 23.80 -25.02
N PRO A 309 66.95 24.53 -25.93
CA PRO A 309 67.19 24.10 -27.30
C PRO A 309 67.96 22.78 -27.39
N ASP A 310 67.79 22.06 -28.50
CA ASP A 310 68.49 20.80 -28.77
C ASP A 310 70.01 21.05 -28.84
N GLN A 311 70.79 20.37 -28.00
CA GLN A 311 72.25 20.53 -27.96
C GLN A 311 72.97 19.53 -28.87
N SER A 312 72.30 18.46 -29.31
CA SER A 312 72.88 17.44 -30.19
C SER A 312 71.82 16.75 -31.08
N PRO A 313 72.22 16.21 -32.25
CA PRO A 313 71.29 15.52 -33.15
C PRO A 313 70.73 14.21 -32.55
N GLN A 314 71.49 13.56 -31.66
CA GLN A 314 71.03 12.37 -30.94
C GLN A 314 69.98 12.74 -29.88
N GLN A 315 70.13 13.88 -29.22
CA GLN A 315 69.15 14.39 -28.27
C GLN A 315 67.84 14.75 -28.96
N ALA A 316 67.90 15.35 -30.16
CA ALA A 316 66.72 15.63 -30.97
C ALA A 316 65.97 14.34 -31.38
N ALA A 317 66.71 13.28 -31.74
CA ALA A 317 66.11 11.98 -32.07
C ALA A 317 65.41 11.34 -30.87
N LEU A 318 66.04 11.38 -29.68
CA LEU A 318 65.47 10.85 -28.44
C LEU A 318 64.23 11.64 -28.01
N ARG A 319 64.23 12.98 -28.17
CA ARG A 319 63.08 13.84 -27.85
C ARG A 319 61.86 13.49 -28.71
N ARG A 320 62.07 13.24 -30.01
CA ARG A 320 60.99 12.78 -30.90
C ARG A 320 60.41 11.42 -30.49
N GLN A 321 61.27 10.50 -30.04
CA GLN A 321 60.80 9.20 -29.52
C GLN A 321 59.99 9.36 -28.23
N LEU A 322 60.43 10.24 -27.33
CA LEU A 322 59.70 10.54 -26.09
C LEU A 322 58.34 11.19 -26.36
N GLU A 323 58.26 12.12 -27.32
CA GLU A 323 56.98 12.71 -27.74
C GLU A 323 56.01 11.66 -28.30
N GLN A 324 56.51 10.69 -29.06
CA GLN A 324 55.70 9.56 -29.54
C GLN A 324 55.16 8.70 -28.38
N VAL A 325 55.95 8.49 -27.33
CA VAL A 325 55.52 7.76 -26.12
C VAL A 325 54.47 8.55 -25.34
N PHE A 326 54.67 9.86 -25.15
CA PHE A 326 53.69 10.71 -24.47
C PHE A 326 52.38 10.89 -25.26
N ALA A 327 52.43 10.74 -26.58
CA ALA A 327 51.24 10.75 -27.44
C ALA A 327 50.42 9.44 -27.37
N HIS A 328 50.92 8.39 -26.71
CA HIS A 328 50.19 7.13 -26.52
C HIS A 328 48.91 7.32 -25.69
N GLU A 329 47.87 6.53 -25.94
CA GLU A 329 46.54 6.66 -25.32
C GLU A 329 46.61 6.72 -23.77
N ASP A 330 47.48 5.90 -23.18
CA ASP A 330 47.62 5.79 -21.72
C ASP A 330 48.29 7.01 -21.04
N LEU A 331 49.06 7.81 -21.79
CA LEU A 331 49.88 8.92 -21.26
C LEU A 331 49.40 10.30 -21.69
N ARG A 332 48.40 10.37 -22.58
CA ARG A 332 47.87 11.61 -23.16
C ARG A 332 47.04 12.46 -22.18
N GLY A 333 46.67 11.91 -21.02
CA GLY A 333 45.91 12.61 -19.97
C GLY A 333 44.42 12.79 -20.25
N TYR A 334 43.93 12.32 -21.39
CA TYR A 334 42.51 12.25 -21.74
C TYR A 334 42.24 11.00 -22.58
N ARG A 335 41.00 10.49 -22.52
CA ARG A 335 40.56 9.34 -23.30
C ARG A 335 39.28 9.68 -24.07
N CYS A 336 39.25 9.38 -25.36
CA CYS A 336 38.05 9.55 -26.16
C CYS A 336 37.08 8.39 -25.83
N GLY A 337 35.86 8.70 -25.42
CA GLY A 337 34.81 7.73 -25.15
C GLY A 337 33.49 8.16 -25.79
N GLU A 338 32.68 7.20 -26.20
CA GLU A 338 31.35 7.50 -26.72
C GLU A 338 30.41 7.88 -25.58
N VAL A 339 29.91 9.12 -25.60
CA VAL A 339 28.86 9.59 -24.70
C VAL A 339 27.67 9.99 -25.56
N TRP A 340 26.47 9.56 -25.15
CA TRP A 340 25.24 9.94 -25.81
C TRP A 340 24.92 11.40 -25.49
N GLU A 341 25.27 12.30 -26.40
CA GLU A 341 24.88 13.70 -26.35
C GLU A 341 23.82 13.99 -27.41
N LEU A 342 22.81 14.80 -27.06
CA LEU A 342 21.72 15.11 -27.98
C LEU A 342 22.26 15.94 -29.13
N ARG A 343 21.94 15.59 -30.38
CA ARG A 343 22.33 16.36 -31.58
C ARG A 343 21.63 17.72 -31.59
N THR A 344 22.22 18.72 -30.93
CA THR A 344 21.86 20.13 -31.11
C THR A 344 22.38 20.56 -32.49
N PRO A 345 21.55 21.17 -33.35
CA PRO A 345 22.06 21.81 -34.55
C PRO A 345 23.08 22.87 -34.12
N LEU A 346 24.29 22.81 -34.70
CA LEU A 346 25.38 23.75 -34.49
C LEU A 346 24.84 25.18 -34.37
N ASP A 347 25.23 25.83 -33.28
CA ASP A 347 24.97 27.24 -33.01
C ASP A 347 25.45 28.10 -34.19
N GLN A 348 24.55 28.33 -35.14
CA GLN A 348 24.57 29.53 -35.96
C GLN A 348 23.89 30.62 -35.14
N GLU A 349 24.73 31.49 -34.55
CA GLU A 349 24.41 32.85 -34.10
C GLU A 349 22.99 33.06 -33.58
N LYS A 350 22.79 32.79 -32.29
CA LYS A 350 21.71 33.41 -31.50
C LYS A 350 22.25 34.35 -30.42
N ASP A 351 23.19 35.21 -30.79
CA ASP A 351 23.15 36.59 -30.28
C ASP A 351 22.12 37.39 -31.07
N LYS A 352 20.85 37.04 -30.85
CA LYS A 352 19.74 37.98 -31.03
C LYS A 352 19.05 38.08 -29.69
N GLU A 353 19.59 38.97 -28.85
CA GLU A 353 18.77 39.63 -27.85
C GLU A 353 17.46 40.07 -28.53
N LYS A 354 16.36 39.44 -28.16
CA LYS A 354 15.03 40.01 -28.44
C LYS A 354 15.07 41.43 -27.86
N PRO A 355 14.69 42.49 -28.59
CA PRO A 355 14.57 43.82 -28.00
C PRO A 355 13.53 43.72 -26.89
N LYS A 356 14.00 43.66 -25.64
CA LYS A 356 13.14 43.77 -24.47
C LYS A 356 12.62 45.20 -24.52
N SER A 357 11.37 45.35 -24.96
CA SER A 357 10.60 46.57 -24.77
C SER A 357 10.85 47.08 -23.36
N ALA A 358 11.26 48.35 -23.24
CA ALA A 358 11.55 48.97 -21.95
C ALA A 358 10.39 48.67 -20.98
N PRO A 359 10.66 48.09 -19.80
CA PRO A 359 9.60 47.80 -18.85
C PRO A 359 8.95 49.12 -18.45
N LEU A 360 7.62 49.19 -18.54
CA LEU A 360 6.81 50.37 -18.15
C LEU A 360 7.01 50.78 -16.67
N ILE A 361 7.75 49.98 -15.90
CA ILE A 361 7.96 50.09 -14.48
C ILE A 361 9.46 49.89 -14.21
N PRO A 362 10.12 50.79 -13.45
CA PRO A 362 11.52 50.62 -13.07
C PRO A 362 11.78 49.27 -12.41
N ARG A 363 12.89 48.60 -12.74
CA ARG A 363 13.22 47.24 -12.25
C ARG A 363 13.23 47.12 -10.72
N TRP A 364 13.57 48.20 -10.02
CA TRP A 364 13.52 48.26 -8.56
C TRP A 364 12.07 48.21 -8.02
N MET A 365 11.13 48.86 -8.72
CA MET A 365 9.72 48.88 -8.36
C MET A 365 9.04 47.53 -8.68
N ALA A 366 9.42 46.87 -9.78
CA ALA A 366 8.99 45.50 -10.08
C ALA A 366 9.50 44.46 -9.06
N ALA A 367 10.74 44.61 -8.59
CA ALA A 367 11.30 43.74 -7.55
C ALA A 367 10.60 43.91 -6.20
N ILE A 368 10.28 45.15 -5.81
CA ILE A 368 9.50 45.44 -4.60
C ILE A 368 8.08 44.88 -4.72
N LEU A 369 7.41 45.09 -5.86
CA LEU A 369 6.06 44.57 -6.09
C LEU A 369 6.04 43.04 -6.09
N ALA A 370 7.03 42.38 -6.71
CA ALA A 370 7.17 40.92 -6.69
C ALA A 370 7.46 40.38 -5.29
N GLY A 371 8.27 41.07 -4.50
CA GLY A 371 8.55 40.73 -3.10
C GLY A 371 7.31 40.85 -2.23
N LEU A 372 6.59 41.98 -2.33
CA LEU A 372 5.32 42.20 -1.63
C LEU A 372 4.25 41.20 -2.04
N PHE A 373 4.14 40.87 -3.33
CA PHE A 373 3.19 39.89 -3.83
C PHE A 373 3.52 38.49 -3.30
N LYS A 374 4.81 38.11 -3.27
CA LYS A 374 5.25 36.82 -2.70
C LYS A 374 4.92 36.72 -1.21
N VAL A 375 5.20 37.78 -0.43
CA VAL A 375 4.90 37.81 1.00
C VAL A 375 3.39 37.83 1.25
N ALA A 376 2.62 38.57 0.47
CA ALA A 376 1.17 38.61 0.57
C ALA A 376 0.52 37.27 0.20
N LEU A 377 1.06 36.56 -0.80
CA LEU A 377 0.56 35.25 -1.21
C LEU A 377 0.89 34.18 -0.17
N ILE A 378 2.10 34.20 0.40
CA ILE A 378 2.49 33.31 1.51
C ILE A 378 1.67 33.62 2.75
N GLY A 379 1.56 34.89 3.16
CA GLY A 379 0.76 35.32 4.30
C GLY A 379 -0.72 35.00 4.12
N GLY A 380 -1.28 35.24 2.94
CA GLY A 380 -2.63 34.87 2.56
C GLY A 380 -2.85 33.36 2.58
N ALA A 381 -1.89 32.56 2.10
CA ALA A 381 -1.94 31.11 2.17
C ALA A 381 -1.88 30.62 3.63
N ILE A 382 -1.04 31.21 4.48
CA ILE A 382 -0.96 30.87 5.91
C ILE A 382 -2.27 31.22 6.60
N VAL A 383 -2.84 32.41 6.36
CA VAL A 383 -4.12 32.82 6.94
C VAL A 383 -5.26 31.94 6.43
N LEU A 384 -5.25 31.58 5.14
CA LEU A 384 -6.23 30.66 4.56
C LEU A 384 -6.12 29.27 5.19
N VAL A 385 -4.91 28.72 5.35
CA VAL A 385 -4.67 27.45 6.02
C VAL A 385 -5.08 27.51 7.48
N ALA A 386 -4.71 28.56 8.22
CA ALA A 386 -5.11 28.76 9.61
C ALA A 386 -6.63 28.89 9.76
N TRP A 387 -7.28 29.65 8.87
CA TRP A 387 -8.73 29.80 8.83
C TRP A 387 -9.43 28.48 8.48
N LEU A 388 -8.89 27.70 7.54
CA LEU A 388 -9.40 26.37 7.18
C LEU A 388 -9.21 25.37 8.32
N LEU A 389 -8.05 25.36 8.96
CA LEU A 389 -7.77 24.55 10.14
C LEU A 389 -8.71 24.91 11.28
N TRP A 390 -9.00 26.20 11.51
CA TRP A 390 -9.95 26.65 12.52
C TRP A 390 -11.40 26.30 12.16
N ARG A 391 -11.81 26.54 10.90
CA ARG A 391 -13.19 26.34 10.41
C ARG A 391 -13.57 24.86 10.28
N TYR A 392 -12.60 24.02 9.90
CA TYR A 392 -12.73 22.57 9.77
C TYR A 392 -11.97 21.82 10.87
N ALA A 393 -11.63 22.51 11.98
CA ALA A 393 -11.02 21.89 13.16
C ALA A 393 -11.86 20.75 13.72
N ALA A 394 -13.19 20.82 13.61
CA ALA A 394 -14.08 19.84 14.21
C ALA A 394 -13.82 18.39 13.72
N PRO A 395 -13.64 18.11 12.41
CA PRO A 395 -13.15 16.81 11.93
C PRO A 395 -11.63 16.59 11.99
N LEU A 396 -10.81 17.65 12.08
CA LEU A 396 -9.34 17.59 12.16
C LEU A 396 -8.79 17.50 13.58
N ARG A 397 -9.64 17.53 14.61
CA ARG A 397 -9.29 17.08 15.95
C ARG A 397 -8.88 15.62 15.84
N LEU A 398 -7.58 15.42 15.63
CA LEU A 398 -6.85 14.20 15.96
C LEU A 398 -7.07 14.01 17.45
N ASN A 399 -8.24 13.50 17.80
CA ASN A 399 -8.50 13.00 19.13
C ASN A 399 -7.58 11.79 19.24
N PHE A 400 -6.36 12.05 19.72
CA PHE A 400 -5.64 11.15 20.59
C PHE A 400 -6.53 11.01 21.84
N ALA A 401 -7.69 10.38 21.67
CA ALA A 401 -8.43 9.87 22.80
C ALA A 401 -7.42 8.99 23.55
N PRO A 402 -7.27 9.17 24.88
CA PRO A 402 -6.46 8.24 25.65
C PRO A 402 -6.90 6.85 25.25
N THR A 403 -5.94 6.01 24.86
CA THR A 403 -6.18 4.63 24.46
C THR A 403 -7.16 4.06 25.48
N PRO A 404 -8.39 3.64 25.08
CA PRO A 404 -9.35 3.14 26.04
C PRO A 404 -8.63 2.05 26.84
N ALA A 405 -8.72 2.13 28.17
CA ALA A 405 -8.02 1.22 29.07
C ALA A 405 -8.14 -0.21 28.51
N PRO A 406 -7.03 -0.96 28.42
CA PRO A 406 -7.02 -2.27 27.78
C PRO A 406 -8.14 -3.10 28.41
N ARG A 407 -9.11 -3.50 27.58
CA ARG A 407 -10.18 -4.39 28.03
C ARG A 407 -9.50 -5.71 28.37
N LEU A 408 -9.58 -6.10 29.63
CA LEU A 408 -9.07 -7.38 30.11
C LEU A 408 -9.69 -8.51 29.29
N ALA A 409 -8.88 -9.50 28.93
CA ALA A 409 -9.34 -10.65 28.17
C ALA A 409 -10.47 -11.37 28.91
N THR A 410 -11.62 -11.47 28.26
CA THR A 410 -12.75 -12.30 28.73
C THR A 410 -12.79 -13.64 27.99
N GLU A 411 -12.19 -13.69 26.80
CA GLU A 411 -12.02 -14.90 25.99
C GLU A 411 -10.59 -14.99 25.43
N VAL A 412 -10.05 -16.20 25.32
CA VAL A 412 -8.79 -16.53 24.62
C VAL A 412 -9.03 -17.78 23.78
N GLY A 413 -8.76 -17.70 22.48
CA GLY A 413 -8.98 -18.83 21.56
C GLY A 413 -10.43 -19.33 21.50
N GLY A 414 -11.41 -18.47 21.82
CA GLY A 414 -12.83 -18.83 21.92
C GLY A 414 -13.23 -19.56 23.20
N LEU A 415 -12.32 -19.67 24.19
CA LEU A 415 -12.61 -20.18 25.52
C LEU A 415 -12.87 -19.02 26.49
N ASP A 416 -13.96 -19.10 27.24
CA ASP A 416 -14.28 -18.15 28.31
C ASP A 416 -13.36 -18.39 29.52
N ILE A 417 -12.65 -17.34 29.93
CA ILE A 417 -11.68 -17.33 31.04
C ILE A 417 -12.28 -16.72 32.30
N ARG A 418 -13.51 -16.19 32.27
CA ARG A 418 -14.11 -15.59 33.45
C ARG A 418 -14.24 -16.59 34.59
N GLU A 419 -13.96 -16.12 35.80
CA GLU A 419 -14.01 -16.93 37.02
C GLU A 419 -15.42 -17.50 37.27
N GLU A 420 -16.47 -16.76 36.89
CA GLU A 420 -17.87 -17.19 36.95
C GLU A 420 -18.22 -18.38 36.04
N SER A 421 -17.41 -18.65 35.01
CA SER A 421 -17.62 -19.75 34.06
C SER A 421 -16.96 -21.08 34.49
N LEU A 422 -16.23 -21.06 35.61
CA LEU A 422 -15.45 -22.20 36.10
C LEU A 422 -16.19 -22.99 37.18
N PRO A 423 -16.07 -24.33 37.21
CA PRO A 423 -16.54 -25.15 38.33
C PRO A 423 -15.80 -24.81 39.64
N ALA A 424 -16.47 -24.99 40.78
CA ALA A 424 -15.87 -24.78 42.10
C ALA A 424 -14.66 -25.70 42.35
N ASP A 425 -14.73 -26.98 41.95
CA ASP A 425 -13.60 -27.91 41.93
C ASP A 425 -13.14 -28.18 40.50
N VAL A 426 -12.16 -27.39 40.05
CA VAL A 426 -11.58 -27.51 38.70
C VAL A 426 -10.84 -28.84 38.54
N ALA A 427 -10.02 -29.24 39.51
CA ALA A 427 -9.19 -30.45 39.39
C ALA A 427 -10.04 -31.73 39.41
N GLY A 428 -11.12 -31.76 40.21
CA GLY A 428 -12.13 -32.82 40.17
C GLY A 428 -12.88 -32.87 38.84
N ALA A 429 -13.34 -31.72 38.34
CA ALA A 429 -14.06 -31.65 37.06
C ALA A 429 -13.19 -32.09 35.87
N VAL A 430 -11.92 -31.69 35.83
CA VAL A 430 -10.96 -32.13 34.78
C VAL A 430 -10.78 -33.65 34.83
N ARG A 431 -10.61 -34.24 36.02
CA ARG A 431 -10.48 -35.70 36.20
C ARG A 431 -11.73 -36.45 35.74
N ALA A 432 -12.91 -35.95 36.10
CA ALA A 432 -14.18 -36.54 35.68
C ALA A 432 -14.37 -36.50 34.16
N LEU A 433 -14.10 -35.36 33.52
CA LEU A 433 -14.16 -35.21 32.05
C LEU A 433 -13.17 -36.14 31.34
N TRP A 434 -11.98 -36.32 31.92
CA TRP A 434 -10.97 -37.23 31.38
C TRP A 434 -11.42 -38.68 31.43
N GLN A 435 -12.02 -39.12 32.55
CA GLN A 435 -12.57 -40.48 32.71
C GLN A 435 -13.77 -40.73 31.78
N GLN A 436 -14.56 -39.71 31.48
CA GLN A 436 -15.69 -39.78 30.53
C GLN A 436 -15.25 -39.81 29.06
N GLY A 437 -13.94 -39.80 28.77
CA GLY A 437 -13.40 -39.77 27.41
C GLY A 437 -13.46 -38.39 26.74
N GLN A 438 -13.91 -37.34 27.45
CA GLN A 438 -13.97 -35.97 26.94
C GLN A 438 -12.61 -35.26 27.11
N GLN A 439 -11.55 -35.84 26.55
CA GLN A 439 -10.16 -35.39 26.73
C GLN A 439 -9.96 -33.92 26.32
N ARG A 440 -10.59 -33.48 25.22
CA ARG A 440 -10.53 -32.08 24.75
C ARG A 440 -11.12 -31.12 25.78
N ALA A 441 -12.29 -31.43 26.32
CA ALA A 441 -12.98 -30.57 27.28
C ALA A 441 -12.20 -30.49 28.60
N ALA A 442 -11.61 -31.59 29.04
CA ALA A 442 -10.75 -31.63 30.23
C ALA A 442 -9.53 -30.71 30.11
N LEU A 443 -8.78 -30.78 29.00
CA LEU A 443 -7.62 -29.90 28.78
C LEU A 443 -8.02 -28.45 28.56
N ALA A 444 -9.11 -28.20 27.83
CA ALA A 444 -9.65 -26.85 27.65
C ALA A 444 -10.00 -26.21 29.01
N LEU A 445 -10.62 -26.98 29.90
CA LEU A 445 -10.98 -26.57 31.26
C LEU A 445 -9.74 -26.25 32.11
N LEU A 446 -8.73 -27.12 32.08
CA LEU A 446 -7.50 -26.91 32.84
C LEU A 446 -6.74 -25.66 32.36
N TYR A 447 -6.64 -25.48 31.04
CA TYR A 447 -6.01 -24.31 30.43
C TYR A 447 -6.72 -23.01 30.80
N ARG A 448 -8.05 -22.92 30.56
CA ARG A 448 -8.82 -21.71 30.86
C ARG A 448 -8.83 -21.39 32.37
N ALA A 449 -8.88 -22.42 33.23
CA ALA A 449 -8.82 -22.23 34.67
C ALA A 449 -7.45 -21.72 35.14
N THR A 450 -6.36 -22.21 34.55
CA THR A 450 -5.01 -21.71 34.82
C THR A 450 -4.90 -20.24 34.47
N LEU A 451 -5.31 -19.85 33.26
CA LEU A 451 -5.29 -18.43 32.87
C LEU A 451 -6.20 -17.57 33.73
N SER A 452 -7.38 -18.06 34.10
CA SER A 452 -8.32 -17.33 34.95
C SER A 452 -7.71 -16.99 36.30
N ARG A 453 -7.04 -17.96 36.95
CA ARG A 453 -6.37 -17.77 38.24
C ARG A 453 -5.17 -16.82 38.12
N LEU A 454 -4.39 -16.91 37.05
CA LEU A 454 -3.27 -16.00 36.78
C LEU A 454 -3.74 -14.55 36.58
N VAL A 455 -4.88 -14.35 35.91
CA VAL A 455 -5.48 -13.02 35.71
C VAL A 455 -6.06 -12.49 37.01
N SER A 456 -6.86 -13.28 37.74
CA SER A 456 -7.61 -12.78 38.90
C SER A 456 -6.75 -12.62 40.15
N ARG A 457 -5.81 -13.55 40.41
CA ARG A 457 -5.01 -13.57 41.65
C ARG A 457 -3.62 -12.97 41.49
N GLN A 458 -2.96 -13.22 40.37
CA GLN A 458 -1.58 -12.78 40.13
C GLN A 458 -1.52 -11.57 39.19
N SER A 459 -2.66 -10.92 38.93
CA SER A 459 -2.80 -9.67 38.16
C SER A 459 -2.19 -9.69 36.75
N LEU A 460 -2.17 -10.86 36.10
CA LEU A 460 -1.68 -10.99 34.72
C LEU A 460 -2.58 -10.18 33.76
N THR A 461 -1.99 -9.21 33.06
CA THR A 461 -2.73 -8.25 32.21
C THR A 461 -2.98 -8.77 30.80
N LEU A 462 -3.81 -9.79 30.64
CA LEU A 462 -4.10 -10.34 29.30
C LEU A 462 -4.92 -9.38 28.42
N HIS A 463 -4.44 -9.14 27.20
CA HIS A 463 -5.14 -8.34 26.19
C HIS A 463 -6.28 -9.12 25.53
N HIS A 464 -7.41 -8.44 25.27
CA HIS A 464 -8.49 -9.02 24.48
C HIS A 464 -8.01 -9.47 23.09
N GLY A 465 -8.19 -10.75 22.78
CA GLY A 465 -7.75 -11.35 21.50
C GLY A 465 -6.32 -11.88 21.52
N ALA A 466 -5.66 -11.92 22.70
CA ALA A 466 -4.40 -12.62 22.85
C ALA A 466 -4.55 -14.08 22.43
N THR A 467 -3.60 -14.57 21.64
CA THR A 467 -3.46 -15.99 21.29
C THR A 467 -2.88 -16.76 22.48
N GLU A 468 -3.03 -18.08 22.48
CA GLU A 468 -2.52 -18.93 23.55
C GLU A 468 -1.00 -18.78 23.74
N GLY A 469 -0.25 -18.57 22.64
CA GLY A 469 1.18 -18.30 22.67
C GLY A 469 1.52 -16.91 23.21
N GLU A 470 0.72 -15.88 22.91
CA GLU A 470 0.88 -14.54 23.47
C GLU A 470 0.60 -14.51 24.98
N CYS A 471 -0.40 -15.26 25.45
CA CYS A 471 -0.66 -15.42 26.89
C CYS A 471 0.56 -15.99 27.62
N LEU A 472 1.22 -16.99 27.04
CA LEU A 472 2.43 -17.59 27.60
C LEU A 472 3.63 -16.62 27.55
N ALA A 473 3.79 -15.89 26.45
CA ALA A 473 4.81 -14.84 26.35
C ALA A 473 4.61 -13.75 27.40
N GLN A 474 3.36 -13.37 27.67
CA GLN A 474 3.01 -12.40 28.68
C GLN A 474 3.27 -12.92 30.10
N ALA A 475 2.96 -14.19 30.38
CA ALA A 475 3.31 -14.84 31.64
C ALA A 475 4.83 -14.85 31.87
N ARG A 476 5.63 -15.17 30.83
CA ARG A 476 7.11 -15.11 30.89
C ARG A 476 7.60 -13.69 31.18
N SER A 477 7.00 -12.68 30.55
CA SER A 477 7.35 -11.28 30.81
C SER A 477 7.00 -10.83 32.22
N ALA A 478 5.86 -11.28 32.76
CA ALA A 478 5.44 -11.00 34.13
C ALA A 478 6.37 -11.66 35.16
N HIS A 479 6.85 -12.87 34.88
CA HIS A 479 7.85 -13.55 35.73
C HIS A 479 9.20 -12.81 35.71
N ALA A 480 9.67 -12.40 34.53
CA ALA A 480 10.90 -11.61 34.40
C ALA A 480 10.81 -10.26 35.14
N ALA A 481 9.61 -9.67 35.21
CA ALA A 481 9.34 -8.45 35.97
C ALA A 481 9.12 -8.69 37.48
N GLY A 482 9.18 -9.93 37.95
CA GLY A 482 8.96 -10.31 39.35
C GLY A 482 7.50 -10.26 39.82
N ALA A 483 6.54 -10.11 38.90
CA ALA A 483 5.10 -10.05 39.20
C ALA A 483 4.45 -11.45 39.22
N LEU A 484 5.09 -12.46 38.62
CA LEU A 484 4.62 -13.83 38.55
C LEU A 484 5.63 -14.78 39.22
N ASP A 485 5.14 -15.71 40.01
CA ASP A 485 5.97 -16.74 40.64
C ASP A 485 6.43 -17.81 39.62
N GLY A 486 7.51 -18.53 39.96
CA GLY A 486 8.08 -19.54 39.05
C GLY A 486 7.16 -20.75 38.84
N ASP A 487 6.39 -21.12 39.86
CA ASP A 487 5.47 -22.26 39.80
C ASP A 487 4.23 -21.93 38.94
N GLY A 488 3.69 -20.72 39.08
CA GLY A 488 2.65 -20.17 38.21
C GLY A 488 3.05 -20.14 36.73
N LEU A 489 4.30 -19.74 36.43
CA LEU A 489 4.83 -19.80 35.06
C LEU A 489 4.93 -21.24 34.54
N ALA A 490 5.44 -22.16 35.36
CA ALA A 490 5.58 -23.56 34.97
C ALA A 490 4.22 -24.22 34.70
N LEU A 491 3.20 -23.89 35.49
CA LEU A 491 1.82 -24.35 35.27
C LEU A 491 1.23 -23.75 33.97
N ALA A 492 1.45 -22.46 33.72
CA ALA A 492 1.02 -21.81 32.48
C ALA A 492 1.65 -22.48 31.25
N ASP A 493 2.96 -22.72 31.28
CA ASP A 493 3.72 -23.33 30.18
C ASP A 493 3.25 -24.76 29.90
N GLN A 494 3.09 -25.59 30.95
CA GLN A 494 2.63 -26.97 30.80
C GLN A 494 1.18 -27.06 30.34
N ALA A 495 0.26 -26.29 30.95
CA ALA A 495 -1.14 -26.30 30.55
C ALA A 495 -1.33 -25.80 29.10
N THR A 496 -0.61 -24.74 28.70
CA THR A 496 -0.64 -24.21 27.33
C THR A 496 -0.07 -25.22 26.34
N THR A 497 1.07 -25.84 26.66
CA THR A 497 1.71 -26.83 25.78
C THR A 497 0.84 -28.06 25.57
N LEU A 498 0.25 -28.60 26.65
CA LEU A 498 -0.66 -29.74 26.56
C LEU A 498 -1.92 -29.39 25.76
N TRP A 499 -2.50 -28.21 25.97
CA TRP A 499 -3.64 -27.73 25.20
C TRP A 499 -3.31 -27.60 23.71
N LEU A 500 -2.21 -26.93 23.36
CA LEU A 500 -1.82 -26.73 21.95
C LEU A 500 -1.55 -28.05 21.23
N ASN A 501 -0.81 -28.95 21.88
CA ASN A 501 -0.50 -30.27 21.32
C ASN A 501 -1.76 -31.13 21.12
N ALA A 502 -2.74 -31.04 22.02
CA ALA A 502 -3.97 -31.81 21.92
C ALA A 502 -4.96 -31.18 20.93
N ALA A 503 -5.23 -29.88 21.05
CA ALA A 503 -6.27 -29.18 20.28
C ALA A 503 -5.89 -28.99 18.81
N TYR A 504 -4.61 -28.70 18.52
CA TYR A 504 -4.12 -28.45 17.17
C TYR A 504 -3.23 -29.58 16.64
N GLY A 505 -2.51 -30.29 17.52
CA GLY A 505 -1.60 -31.38 17.13
C GLY A 505 -2.20 -32.78 17.19
N ALA A 506 -3.42 -32.96 17.71
CA ALA A 506 -4.06 -34.26 17.97
C ALA A 506 -3.19 -35.24 18.79
N ARG A 507 -2.27 -34.72 19.61
CA ARG A 507 -1.37 -35.49 20.47
C ARG A 507 -1.88 -35.44 21.91
N TRP A 508 -2.52 -36.51 22.34
CA TRP A 508 -3.10 -36.61 23.69
C TRP A 508 -2.06 -37.06 24.71
N PRO A 509 -1.93 -36.36 25.86
CA PRO A 509 -1.02 -36.78 26.91
C PRO A 509 -1.49 -38.05 27.62
N ALA A 510 -0.57 -38.74 28.29
CA ALA A 510 -0.91 -39.85 29.17
C ALA A 510 -1.78 -39.38 30.36
N ALA A 511 -2.69 -40.24 30.83
CA ALA A 511 -3.59 -39.93 31.93
C ALA A 511 -2.84 -39.54 33.21
N GLU A 512 -1.68 -40.16 33.46
CA GLU A 512 -0.81 -39.86 34.59
C GLU A 512 -0.27 -38.42 34.54
N THR A 513 0.09 -37.92 33.35
CA THR A 513 0.56 -36.54 33.17
C THR A 513 -0.52 -35.53 33.51
N VAL A 514 -1.76 -35.79 33.08
CA VAL A 514 -2.90 -34.92 33.39
C VAL A 514 -3.22 -34.96 34.89
N ALA A 515 -3.21 -36.14 35.50
CA ALA A 515 -3.45 -36.29 36.93
C ALA A 515 -2.37 -35.57 37.77
N ALA A 516 -1.10 -35.71 37.39
CA ALA A 516 0.01 -35.01 38.05
C ALA A 516 -0.11 -33.49 37.92
N LEU A 517 -0.49 -33.00 36.73
CA LEU A 517 -0.71 -31.56 36.51
C LEU A 517 -1.89 -31.05 37.34
N CYS A 518 -3.00 -31.78 37.42
CA CYS A 518 -4.14 -31.43 38.28
C CYS A 518 -3.73 -31.34 39.76
N THR A 519 -2.95 -32.29 40.26
CA THR A 519 -2.46 -32.26 41.66
C THR A 519 -1.56 -31.06 41.92
N ARG A 520 -0.64 -30.74 40.99
CA ARG A 520 0.24 -29.56 41.11
C ARG A 520 -0.55 -28.26 41.01
N TRP A 521 -1.49 -28.17 40.08
CA TRP A 521 -2.38 -27.02 39.91
C TRP A 521 -3.18 -26.77 41.19
N GLN A 522 -3.74 -27.83 41.77
CA GLN A 522 -4.50 -27.76 43.01
C GLN A 522 -3.62 -27.31 44.18
N ALA A 523 -2.42 -27.90 44.33
CA ALA A 523 -1.49 -27.51 45.38
C ALA A 523 -1.03 -26.05 45.29
N HIS A 524 -0.92 -25.49 44.08
CA HIS A 524 -0.51 -24.10 43.87
C HIS A 524 -1.64 -23.11 44.17
N PHE A 525 -2.81 -23.29 43.53
CA PHE A 525 -3.90 -22.32 43.62
C PHE A 525 -4.81 -22.51 44.84
N ASP A 526 -4.86 -23.68 45.48
CA ASP A 526 -5.61 -23.85 46.74
C ASP A 526 -4.80 -23.34 47.95
N ARG A 527 -3.46 -23.37 47.89
CA ARG A 527 -2.61 -22.78 48.94
C ARG A 527 -2.71 -21.26 49.04
N GLU A 528 -2.96 -20.58 47.93
CA GLU A 528 -3.18 -19.13 47.92
C GLU A 528 -4.62 -18.73 48.33
N ALA A 529 -5.53 -19.70 48.51
CA ALA A 529 -6.92 -19.46 48.91
C ALA A 529 -7.18 -19.57 50.42
N ALA A 530 -6.24 -20.17 51.15
CA ALA A 530 -6.25 -20.35 52.61
C ALA A 530 -5.31 -19.32 53.26
#